data_AF-A0A6L8DYS0-F1
#
_entry.id   AF-A0A6L8DYS0-F1
#
_cell.length_a   1.000
_cell.length_b   1.000
_cell.length_c   1.000
_cell.angle_alpha   90.00
_cell.angle_beta   90.00
_cell.angle_gamma   90.00
#
_symmetry.space_group_name_H-M   'P 1'
#
loop_
_entity.id
_entity.type
_entity.pdbx_description
1 polymer ?
#
loop_
_entity_poly.entity_id
_entity_poly.type
_entity_poly.pdbx_seq_one_letter_code
_entity_poly.pdbx_strand_id
1 'polypeptide(L)' 'MLASQEARDSDGSLFSAIANYLVLRLTETDAKVLVRNVATARQERTLIDRIKQMDRFKALYFCEGRQRPSSVSLRSLD' A
#
# COMPACT_ATOMS: atom_id res chain seq x y z
N MET A 1 8.21 -13.50 0.87
CA MET A 1 7.05 -12.63 1.11
C MET A 1 7.08 -12.18 2.55
N LEU A 2 6.98 -10.88 2.80
CA LEU A 2 6.90 -10.29 4.14
C LEU A 2 5.46 -9.81 4.35
N ALA A 3 4.88 -10.09 5.51
CA ALA A 3 3.57 -9.58 5.92
C ALA A 3 3.74 -8.73 7.18
N SER A 4 3.24 -7.49 7.16
CA SER A 4 3.23 -6.59 8.32
C SER A 4 1.88 -5.88 8.39
N GLN A 5 1.37 -5.68 9.60
CA GLN A 5 0.13 -4.94 9.86
C GLN A 5 0.38 -3.46 10.18
N GLU A 6 1.58 -3.10 10.63
CA GLU A 6 1.95 -1.74 11.00
C GLU A 6 3.10 -1.25 10.11
N ALA A 7 2.80 -0.31 9.20
CA ALA A 7 3.80 0.27 8.30
C ALA A 7 4.78 1.17 9.06
N ARG A 8 4.37 1.70 10.23
CA ARG A 8 5.16 2.60 11.06
C ARG A 8 6.38 1.95 11.72
N ASP A 9 6.32 0.65 11.96
CA ASP A 9 7.40 -0.10 12.59
C ASP A 9 8.43 -0.62 11.57
N SER A 10 8.22 -0.31 10.29
CA SER A 10 9.15 -0.69 9.22
C SER A 10 10.21 0.39 9.04
N ASP A 11 11.49 0.01 9.07
CA ASP A 11 12.60 0.88 8.69
C ASP A 11 12.36 1.43 7.28
N GLY A 12 12.56 2.74 7.08
CA GLY A 12 12.37 3.40 5.78
C GLY A 12 13.15 2.72 4.64
N SER A 13 14.30 2.14 4.95
CA SER A 13 15.13 1.37 4.00
C SER A 13 14.48 0.07 3.52
N LEU A 14 13.54 -0.49 4.28
CA LEU A 14 12.75 -1.64 3.85
C LEU A 14 11.87 -1.29 2.64
N PHE A 15 11.42 -0.03 2.55
CA PHE A 15 10.56 0.38 1.47
C PHE A 15 11.29 0.50 0.12
N SER A 16 12.60 0.73 0.14
CA SER A 16 13.40 0.73 -1.09
C SER A 16 13.87 -0.67 -1.49
N ALA A 17 13.87 -1.63 -0.55
CA ALA A 17 14.31 -3.01 -0.79
C ALA A 17 13.22 -3.94 -1.36
N ILE A 18 11.95 -3.50 -1.36
CA ILE A 18 10.81 -4.31 -1.81
C ILE A 18 10.28 -3.76 -3.13
N ALA A 19 10.40 -4.55 -4.20
CA ALA A 19 9.93 -4.17 -5.54
C ALA A 19 8.40 -4.16 -5.71
N ASN A 20 7.64 -4.84 -4.84
CA ASN A 20 6.19 -4.99 -4.99
C ASN A 20 5.46 -5.00 -3.65
N TYR A 21 4.35 -4.24 -3.57
CA TYR A 21 3.48 -4.21 -2.39
C TYR A 21 2.06 -4.62 -2.74
N LEU A 22 1.48 -5.48 -1.91
CA LEU A 22 0.04 -5.74 -1.89
C LEU A 22 -0.53 -5.06 -0.64
N VAL A 23 -1.30 -4.00 -0.84
CA VAL A 23 -1.77 -3.11 0.23
C VAL A 23 -3.26 -3.32 0.41
N LEU A 24 -3.65 -3.77 1.60
CA LEU A 24 -5.06 -3.86 2.02
C LEU A 24 -5.51 -2.54 2.66
N ARG A 25 -6.74 -2.50 3.15
CA ARG A 25 -7.23 -1.34 3.90
C ARG A 25 -6.30 -1.05 5.08
N LEU A 26 -5.82 0.18 5.17
CA LEU A 26 -4.97 0.65 6.27
C LEU A 26 -5.65 1.79 7.03
N THR A 27 -5.14 2.07 8.23
CA THR A 27 -5.47 3.31 8.95
C THR A 27 -4.91 4.53 8.21
N GLU A 28 -5.37 5.73 8.56
CA GLU A 28 -4.81 6.96 7.98
C GLU A 28 -3.32 7.12 8.29
N THR A 29 -2.91 6.78 9.51
CA THR A 29 -1.53 6.88 9.97
C THR A 29 -0.63 5.96 9.14
N ASP A 30 -1.01 4.69 8.98
CA ASP A 30 -0.22 3.72 8.22
C ASP A 30 -0.23 4.02 6.71
N ALA A 31 -1.37 4.48 6.17
CA ALA A 31 -1.45 4.88 4.77
C ALA A 31 -0.51 6.06 4.46
N LYS A 32 -0.41 7.05 5.36
CA LYS A 32 0.54 8.17 5.21
C LYS A 32 1.98 7.68 5.18
N VAL A 33 2.36 6.79 6.10
CA VAL A 33 3.72 6.24 6.16
C VAL A 33 4.04 5.49 4.87
N LEU A 34 3.17 4.57 4.45
CA LEU A 34 3.37 3.80 3.23
C LEU A 34 3.48 4.71 2.00
N VAL A 35 2.49 5.57 1.77
CA VAL A 35 2.37 6.35 0.53
C VAL A 35 3.52 7.34 0.35
N ARG A 36 4.05 7.91 1.44
CA ARG A 36 5.25 8.76 1.40
C ARG A 36 6.50 8.05 0.91
N ASN A 37 6.59 6.74 1.12
CA ASN A 37 7.74 5.95 0.70
C ASN A 37 7.58 5.37 -0.72
N VAL A 38 6.34 5.10 -1.16
CA VAL A 38 6.09 4.33 -2.41
C VAL A 38 5.45 5.13 -3.54
N ALA A 39 5.04 6.38 -3.30
CA ALA A 39 4.33 7.19 -4.29
C ALA A 39 4.88 8.62 -4.39
N THR A 40 4.51 9.29 -5.47
CA THR A 40 4.85 10.70 -5.66
C THR A 40 3.98 11.62 -4.80
N ALA A 41 4.51 12.78 -4.40
CA ALA A 41 3.76 13.77 -3.60
C ALA A 41 2.42 14.17 -4.23
N ARG A 42 2.33 14.21 -5.57
CA ARG A 42 1.09 14.51 -6.30
C ARG A 42 -0.02 13.47 -6.05
N GLN A 43 0.36 12.21 -5.85
CA GLN A 43 -0.58 11.10 -5.67
C GLN A 43 -0.93 10.86 -4.20
N GLU A 44 -0.20 11.49 -3.26
CA GLU A 44 -0.23 11.14 -1.85
C GLU A 44 -1.65 11.18 -1.27
N ARG A 45 -2.33 12.32 -1.38
CA ARG A 45 -3.69 12.51 -0.85
C ARG A 45 -4.69 11.51 -1.42
N THR A 46 -4.71 11.38 -2.76
CA THR A 46 -5.66 10.48 -3.44
C THR A 46 -5.42 9.02 -3.08
N LEU A 47 -4.17 8.59 -2.93
CA LEU A 47 -3.84 7.22 -2.53
C LEU A 47 -4.21 6.95 -1.07
N ILE A 48 -3.94 7.89 -0.16
CA ILE A 48 -4.33 7.78 1.25
C ILE A 48 -5.85 7.60 1.37
N ASP A 49 -6.64 8.46 0.72
CA ASP A 49 -8.10 8.39 0.77
C ASP A 49 -8.61 7.05 0.23
N ARG A 50 -8.04 6.58 -0.89
CA ARG A 50 -8.41 5.31 -1.52
C ARG A 50 -8.06 4.10 -0.66
N ILE A 51 -6.90 4.09 -0.01
CA ILE A 51 -6.47 2.99 0.87
C ILE A 51 -7.39 2.89 2.10
N LYS A 52 -7.74 4.03 2.72
CA LYS A 52 -8.58 4.06 3.93
C LYS A 52 -10.02 3.59 3.69
N GLN A 53 -10.54 3.85 2.48
CA GLN A 53 -11.91 3.54 2.07
C GLN A 53 -12.03 2.16 1.41
N MET A 54 -10.95 1.38 1.35
CA MET A 54 -10.95 0.13 0.61
C MET A 54 -11.77 -0.96 1.31
N ASP A 55 -12.66 -1.61 0.56
CA ASP A 55 -13.50 -2.70 1.08
C ASP A 55 -12.67 -3.94 1.47
N ARG A 56 -13.27 -4.82 2.28
CA ARG A 56 -12.68 -6.11 2.61
C ARG A 56 -12.39 -6.90 1.33
N PHE A 57 -11.22 -7.56 1.29
CA PHE A 57 -10.72 -8.30 0.12
C PHE A 57 -10.43 -7.46 -1.13
N LYS A 58 -10.41 -6.12 -1.03
CA LYS A 58 -9.84 -5.26 -2.06
C LYS A 58 -8.43 -4.84 -1.67
N ALA A 59 -7.54 -4.76 -2.66
CA ALA A 59 -6.16 -4.35 -2.45
C ALA A 59 -5.67 -3.42 -3.58
N LEU A 60 -4.62 -2.66 -3.28
CA LEU A 60 -3.80 -1.97 -4.26
C LEU A 60 -2.47 -2.71 -4.40
N TYR A 61 -2.15 -3.08 -5.64
CA TYR A 61 -0.87 -3.69 -6.00
C TYR A 61 0.07 -2.63 -6.57
N PHE A 62 1.12 -2.29 -5.81
CA PHE A 62 2.22 -1.45 -6.24
C PHE A 62 3.32 -2.33 -6.80
N CYS A 63 3.89 -1.91 -7.93
CA CYS A 63 4.90 -2.66 -8.65
C CYS A 63 5.94 -1.68 -9.16
N GLU A 64 7.22 -2.00 -8.96
CA GLU A 64 8.34 -1.22 -9.48
C GLU A 64 8.19 -0.97 -10.99
N GLY A 65 8.53 0.24 -11.42
CA GLY A 65 8.36 0.67 -12.81
C GLY A 65 6.92 1.03 -13.22
N ARG A 66 5.90 0.81 -12.37
CA ARG A 66 4.54 1.31 -12.63
C ARG A 66 4.25 2.59 -11.85
N GLN A 67 3.86 3.64 -12.56
CA GLN A 67 3.47 4.92 -11.93
C GLN A 67 2.17 4.86 -11.11
N ARG A 68 1.31 3.87 -11.34
CA ARG A 68 0.00 3.77 -10.67
C ARG A 68 -0.22 2.34 -10.16
N PRO A 69 -0.71 2.19 -8.92
CA PRO A 69 -1.05 0.88 -8.40
C PRO A 69 -2.28 0.31 -9.12
N SER A 70 -2.29 -1.00 -9.28
CA SER A 70 -3.41 -1.74 -9.86
C SER A 70 -4.40 -2.15 -8.76
N SER A 71 -5.69 -2.00 -9.00
CA SER A 71 -6.70 -2.52 -8.08
C SER A 71 -6.90 -4.01 -8.29
N VAL A 72 -6.83 -4.77 -7.21
CA VAL A 72 -7.01 -6.22 -7.22
C VAL A 72 -8.07 -6.64 -6.21
N SER A 73 -8.75 -7.74 -6.50
CA SER A 73 -9.69 -8.38 -5.57
C SER A 73 -9.12 -9.72 -5.15
N LEU A 74 -9.03 -9.95 -3.85
CA LEU A 74 -8.61 -11.22 -3.30
C LEU A 74 -9.80 -12.17 -3.23
N ARG A 75 -9.55 -13.44 -3.51
CA ARG A 75 -10.55 -14.49 -3.32
C ARG A 75 -10.45 -14.99 -1.89
N SER A 76 -11.61 -15.26 -1.30
CA SER A 76 -11.66 -16.07 -0.09
C SER A 76 -11.20 -17.49 -0.46
N LEU A 77 -10.37 -18.09 0.40
CA LEU A 77 -10.03 -19.51 0.32
C LEU A 77 -11.08 -20.25 1.17
N ASP A 78 -12.31 -20.31 0.66
CA ASP A 78 -13.36 -21.19 1.18
C ASP A 78 -13.39 -22.47 0.34
#